data_AF-L2FF54-F1
#
_entry.id   AF-L2FF54-F1
#
_cell.length_a   1.000
_cell.length_b   1.000
_cell.length_c   1.000
_cell.angle_alpha   90.00
_cell.angle_beta   90.00
_cell.angle_gamma   90.00
#
_symmetry.space_group_name_H-M   'P 1'
#
loop_
_entity.id
_entity.type
_entity.pdbx_description
1 polymer ?
#
loop_
_entity_poly.entity_id
_entity_poly.type
_entity_poly.pdbx_seq_one_letter_code
_entity_poly.pdbx_strand_id
1 'polypeptide(L)'
;MLPWFAPNMTLQELKDLTAPLFAKWAALGVNVSPVYSEHKSFLSAWKAGFPKELVGGTAAKTACRLFPTENFADATKFNATFEAIKGLSDKGGEIIGFGITGGPGPYPDNAVNPAWRGAAMFAISVIGWPVGSSMEVAAERSKLLTNEWMQPWRDVTPGGGGYASEGDVTEPDFKQSFYGTEKYARLLAFKQKIDPSGVFYANLGVGSDDWYVTRQLDGLPTQNGRLCRV
;
A
#
# COMPACT_ATOMS: atom_id res chain seq x y z
N MET A 1 11.94 -11.89 8.13
CA MET A 1 12.09 -11.25 6.80
C MET A 1 11.59 -12.23 5.76
N LEU A 2 10.79 -11.75 4.82
CA LEU A 2 10.38 -12.53 3.65
C LEU A 2 11.57 -12.63 2.66
N PRO A 3 11.70 -13.73 1.92
CA PRO A 3 12.81 -13.92 1.00
C PRO A 3 12.68 -13.00 -0.23
N TRP A 4 13.81 -12.64 -0.82
CA TRP A 4 13.82 -12.21 -2.22
C TRP A 4 13.68 -13.41 -3.13
N PHE A 5 12.98 -13.22 -4.23
CA PHE A 5 12.59 -14.28 -5.13
C PHE A 5 12.96 -13.89 -6.56
N ALA A 6 13.67 -14.78 -7.26
CA ALA A 6 14.09 -14.57 -8.65
C ALA A 6 13.60 -15.73 -9.52
N PRO A 7 12.34 -15.67 -10.01
CA PRO A 7 11.82 -16.68 -10.93
C PRO A 7 12.67 -16.78 -12.20
N ASN A 8 12.83 -18.01 -12.72
CA ASN A 8 13.60 -18.30 -13.94
C ASN A 8 15.09 -17.91 -13.89
N MET A 9 15.66 -17.75 -12.70
CA MET A 9 17.10 -17.57 -12.51
C MET A 9 17.69 -18.77 -11.77
N THR A 10 18.90 -19.14 -12.17
CA THR A 10 19.78 -20.04 -11.43
C THR A 10 20.27 -19.37 -10.15
N LEU A 11 20.82 -20.17 -9.23
CA LEU A 11 21.44 -19.64 -8.02
C LEU A 11 22.59 -18.65 -8.31
N GLN A 12 23.38 -18.91 -9.36
CA GLN A 12 24.50 -18.04 -9.71
C GLN A 12 24.01 -16.69 -10.26
N GLU A 13 23.00 -16.69 -11.12
CA GLU A 13 22.42 -15.46 -11.66
C GLU A 13 21.81 -14.59 -10.54
N LEU A 14 21.16 -15.19 -9.54
CA LEU A 14 20.67 -14.44 -8.36
C LEU A 14 21.81 -13.80 -7.55
N LYS A 15 22.92 -14.52 -7.35
CA LYS A 15 24.09 -13.98 -6.65
C LYS A 15 24.69 -12.81 -7.42
N ASP A 16 24.84 -12.96 -8.73
CA ASP A 16 25.38 -11.90 -9.60
C ASP A 16 24.46 -10.68 -9.62
N LEU A 17 23.14 -10.89 -9.66
CA LEU A 17 22.13 -9.83 -9.61
C LEU A 17 22.19 -9.02 -8.31
N THR A 18 22.41 -9.69 -7.17
CA THR A 18 22.37 -9.06 -5.83
C THR A 18 23.73 -8.54 -5.36
N ALA A 19 24.84 -9.00 -5.94
CA ALA A 19 26.19 -8.62 -5.54
C ALA A 19 26.45 -7.09 -5.52
N PRO A 20 26.01 -6.28 -6.51
CA PRO A 20 26.22 -4.84 -6.48
C PRO A 20 25.53 -4.15 -5.29
N LEU A 21 24.37 -4.65 -4.88
CA LEU A 21 23.63 -4.11 -3.74
C LEU A 21 24.35 -4.42 -2.42
N PHE A 22 24.77 -5.68 -2.23
CA PHE A 22 25.51 -6.07 -1.02
C PHE A 22 26.87 -5.39 -0.91
N ALA A 23 27.57 -5.15 -2.04
CA ALA A 23 28.80 -4.36 -2.05
C ALA A 23 28.56 -2.92 -1.57
N LYS A 24 27.47 -2.28 -2.02
CA LYS A 24 27.08 -0.93 -1.54
C LYS A 24 26.77 -0.93 -0.05
N TRP A 25 26.04 -1.93 0.45
CA TRP A 25 25.74 -2.06 1.88
C TRP A 25 27.00 -2.24 2.71
N ALA A 26 27.92 -3.10 2.28
CA ALA A 26 29.20 -3.31 2.95
C ALA A 26 30.04 -2.01 3.01
N ALA A 27 30.05 -1.22 1.93
CA ALA A 27 30.70 0.10 1.91
C ALA A 27 30.08 1.11 2.90
N LEU A 28 28.79 0.93 3.24
CA LEU A 28 28.09 1.70 4.27
C LEU A 28 28.24 1.07 5.68
N GLY A 29 29.03 0.02 5.84
CA GLY A 29 29.22 -0.70 7.10
C GLY A 29 28.11 -1.70 7.44
N VAL A 30 27.19 -1.96 6.51
CA VAL A 30 26.09 -2.92 6.67
C VAL A 30 26.48 -4.24 6.01
N ASN A 31 27.02 -5.16 6.81
CA ASN A 31 27.39 -6.50 6.36
C ASN A 31 26.20 -7.45 6.46
N VAL A 32 25.95 -8.23 5.41
CA VAL A 32 24.87 -9.21 5.35
C VAL A 32 25.39 -10.60 5.03
N SER A 33 24.73 -11.62 5.59
CA SER A 33 25.02 -13.04 5.36
C SER A 33 23.81 -13.72 4.73
N PRO A 34 23.54 -13.51 3.43
CA PRO A 34 22.37 -14.05 2.76
C PRO A 34 22.39 -15.58 2.72
N VAL A 35 21.24 -16.19 3.02
CA VAL A 35 21.01 -17.63 2.81
C VAL A 35 20.37 -17.80 1.44
N TYR A 36 20.98 -18.63 0.60
CA TYR A 36 20.47 -18.89 -0.74
C TYR A 36 19.89 -20.28 -0.88
N SER A 37 18.89 -20.42 -1.75
CA SER A 37 18.36 -21.72 -2.16
C SER A 37 17.87 -21.65 -3.61
N GLU A 38 17.91 -22.79 -4.31
CA GLU A 38 17.43 -22.94 -5.68
C GLU A 38 16.41 -24.08 -5.73
N HIS A 39 15.39 -23.92 -6.56
CA HIS A 39 14.21 -24.76 -6.54
C HIS A 39 13.75 -25.07 -7.97
N LYS A 40 13.32 -26.32 -8.21
CA LYS A 40 12.90 -26.79 -9.54
C LYS A 40 11.55 -26.23 -10.01
N SER A 41 10.79 -25.58 -9.13
CA SER A 41 9.46 -25.05 -9.44
C SER A 41 9.14 -23.84 -8.57
N PHE A 42 8.20 -23.00 -9.06
CA PHE A 42 7.66 -21.90 -8.27
C PHE A 42 7.02 -22.39 -6.96
N LEU A 43 6.23 -23.47 -7.00
CA LEU A 43 5.53 -23.98 -5.82
C LEU A 43 6.49 -24.44 -4.72
N SER A 44 7.56 -25.16 -5.06
CA SER A 44 8.56 -25.61 -4.08
C SER A 44 9.30 -24.42 -3.46
N ALA A 45 9.66 -23.44 -4.28
CA ALA A 45 10.30 -22.22 -3.82
C ALA A 45 9.37 -21.44 -2.88
N TRP A 46 8.08 -21.32 -3.22
CA TRP A 46 7.09 -20.58 -2.44
C TRP A 46 6.89 -21.24 -1.07
N LYS A 47 6.72 -22.57 -1.04
CA LYS A 47 6.57 -23.33 0.21
C LYS A 47 7.79 -23.21 1.13
N ALA A 48 9.00 -23.11 0.56
CA ALA A 48 10.22 -22.95 1.35
C ALA A 48 10.38 -21.52 1.90
N GLY A 49 9.92 -20.52 1.15
CA GLY A 49 10.14 -19.11 1.42
C GLY A 49 9.04 -18.40 2.22
N PHE A 50 7.79 -18.86 2.08
CA PHE A 50 6.62 -18.17 2.63
C PHE A 50 5.93 -19.08 3.65
N PRO A 51 6.25 -18.94 4.96
CA PRO A 51 5.57 -19.68 6.01
C PRO A 51 4.11 -19.22 6.13
N LYS A 52 3.30 -20.00 6.86
CA LYS A 52 1.92 -19.64 7.16
C LYS A 52 1.87 -18.30 7.90
N GLU A 53 1.15 -17.33 7.34
CA GLU A 53 0.93 -16.03 7.98
C GLU A 53 -0.14 -16.12 9.08
N LEU A 54 -0.06 -15.19 10.03
CA LEU A 54 -1.13 -14.96 10.98
C LEU A 54 -2.31 -14.32 10.25
N VAL A 55 -3.50 -14.88 10.45
CA VAL A 55 -4.73 -14.37 9.83
C VAL A 55 -5.61 -13.74 10.90
N GLY A 56 -5.99 -12.49 10.69
CA GLY A 56 -6.90 -11.75 11.54
C GLY A 56 -6.23 -11.00 12.69
N GLY A 57 -6.80 -9.84 13.02
CA GLY A 57 -6.37 -8.98 14.10
C GLY A 57 -7.23 -7.72 14.16
N THR A 58 -7.32 -7.09 15.33
CA THR A 58 -8.13 -5.87 15.56
C THR A 58 -7.30 -4.72 16.15
N ALA A 59 -5.98 -4.90 16.22
CA ALA A 59 -5.05 -4.08 17.00
C ALA A 59 -4.17 -3.18 16.11
N ALA A 60 -4.51 -3.04 14.84
CA ALA A 60 -3.74 -2.24 13.89
C ALA A 60 -4.61 -1.70 12.76
N LYS A 61 -4.12 -0.64 12.13
CA LYS A 61 -4.62 -0.08 10.88
C LYS A 61 -3.47 0.08 9.89
N THR A 62 -3.76 -0.15 8.62
CA THR A 62 -2.84 0.07 7.51
C THR A 62 -3.20 1.32 6.72
N ALA A 63 -2.20 1.90 6.08
CA ALA A 63 -2.31 2.90 5.02
C ALA A 63 -1.21 2.63 4.00
N CYS A 64 -1.34 3.10 2.76
CA CYS A 64 -0.35 2.75 1.74
C CYS A 64 -0.18 3.81 0.66
N ARG A 65 0.97 3.77 -0.02
CA ARG A 65 1.26 4.58 -1.21
C ARG A 65 2.06 3.81 -2.25
N LEU A 66 1.83 4.16 -3.50
CA LEU A 66 2.67 3.85 -4.65
C LEU A 66 3.66 5.00 -4.83
N PHE A 67 4.95 4.69 -4.69
CA PHE A 67 6.03 5.62 -4.91
C PHE A 67 6.49 5.54 -6.38
N PRO A 68 6.33 6.63 -7.15
CA PRO A 68 6.74 6.69 -8.55
C PRO A 68 8.24 6.41 -8.76
N THR A 69 8.63 5.94 -9.93
CA THR A 69 10.05 5.69 -10.28
C THR A 69 10.88 6.95 -10.15
N GLU A 70 10.36 8.12 -10.51
CA GLU A 70 11.10 9.37 -10.40
C GLU A 70 11.45 9.76 -8.97
N ASN A 71 10.74 9.23 -7.96
CA ASN A 71 11.11 9.42 -6.55
C ASN A 71 12.47 8.81 -6.21
N PHE A 72 12.90 7.80 -6.97
CA PHE A 72 14.17 7.11 -6.72
C PHE A 72 15.25 7.46 -7.74
N ALA A 73 14.88 8.07 -8.86
CA ALA A 73 15.81 8.45 -9.92
C ALA A 73 16.29 9.91 -9.80
N ASP A 74 15.43 10.81 -9.32
CA ASP A 74 15.78 12.22 -9.10
C ASP A 74 16.35 12.43 -7.69
N ALA A 75 17.51 13.07 -7.56
CA ALA A 75 18.21 13.19 -6.28
C ALA A 75 17.44 14.04 -5.25
N THR A 76 16.74 15.10 -5.69
CA THR A 76 15.95 15.95 -4.81
C THR A 76 14.71 15.20 -4.32
N LYS A 77 14.01 14.50 -5.22
CA LYS A 77 12.86 13.65 -4.85
C LYS A 77 13.29 12.48 -3.98
N PHE A 78 14.46 11.89 -4.22
CA PHE A 78 15.01 10.81 -3.42
C PHE A 78 15.20 11.23 -1.97
N ASN A 79 15.85 12.37 -1.72
CA ASN A 79 16.05 12.86 -0.36
C ASN A 79 14.72 13.15 0.34
N ALA A 80 13.77 13.82 -0.34
CA ALA A 80 12.45 14.07 0.23
C ALA A 80 11.69 12.76 0.54
N THR A 81 11.77 11.79 -0.36
CA THR A 81 11.16 10.46 -0.19
C THR A 81 11.78 9.71 0.98
N PHE A 82 13.10 9.73 1.09
CA PHE A 82 13.83 9.12 2.20
C PHE A 82 13.41 9.73 3.53
N GLU A 83 13.37 11.06 3.65
CA GLU A 83 12.94 11.74 4.87
C GLU A 83 11.47 11.45 5.22
N ALA A 84 10.57 11.37 4.24
CA ALA A 84 9.17 11.00 4.48
C ALA A 84 9.02 9.56 5.02
N ILE A 85 9.77 8.61 4.47
CA ILE A 85 9.77 7.20 4.90
C ILE A 85 10.43 7.09 6.29
N LYS A 86 11.60 7.70 6.47
CA LYS A 86 12.34 7.73 7.74
C LYS A 86 11.51 8.36 8.85
N GLY A 87 10.86 9.49 8.58
CA GLY A 87 10.04 10.21 9.55
C GLY A 87 8.87 9.38 10.09
N LEU A 88 8.34 8.44 9.31
CA LEU A 88 7.34 7.47 9.79
C LEU A 88 7.97 6.44 10.75
N SER A 89 9.12 5.90 10.38
CA SER A 89 9.87 4.96 11.23
C SER A 89 10.32 5.61 12.54
N ASP A 90 10.78 6.86 12.51
CA ASP A 90 11.20 7.61 13.72
C ASP A 90 10.05 7.80 14.71
N LYS A 91 8.81 7.89 14.21
CA LYS A 91 7.59 7.98 15.03
C LYS A 91 7.12 6.62 15.57
N GLY A 92 7.86 5.54 15.27
CA GLY A 92 7.53 4.17 15.67
C GLY A 92 6.49 3.49 14.77
N GLY A 93 6.27 4.00 13.56
CA GLY A 93 5.44 3.33 12.56
C GLY A 93 6.19 2.17 11.89
N GLU A 94 5.45 1.12 11.55
CA GLU A 94 6.01 -0.02 10.81
C GLU A 94 5.84 0.20 9.31
N ILE A 95 6.80 -0.31 8.53
CA ILE A 95 6.81 -0.16 7.07
C ILE A 95 6.96 -1.54 6.45
N ILE A 96 6.04 -1.86 5.54
CA ILE A 96 6.13 -3.04 4.66
C ILE A 96 6.33 -2.52 3.25
N GLY A 97 7.47 -2.83 2.64
CA GLY A 97 7.84 -2.35 1.31
C GLY A 97 7.91 -3.48 0.29
N PHE A 98 7.36 -3.23 -0.89
CA PHE A 98 7.39 -4.13 -2.03
C PHE A 98 8.00 -3.42 -3.24
N GLY A 99 9.07 -3.99 -3.80
CA GLY A 99 9.59 -3.59 -5.11
C GLY A 99 8.70 -4.17 -6.21
N ILE A 100 7.64 -3.46 -6.58
CA ILE A 100 6.65 -3.90 -7.57
C ILE A 100 6.49 -2.81 -8.62
N THR A 101 6.51 -3.21 -9.89
CA THR A 101 6.07 -2.40 -11.02
C THR A 101 4.84 -3.04 -11.65
N GLY A 102 3.89 -2.21 -12.10
CA GLY A 102 2.68 -2.67 -12.79
C GLY A 102 2.91 -3.25 -14.18
N GLY A 103 4.16 -3.31 -14.66
CA GLY A 103 4.53 -3.84 -15.97
C GLY A 103 4.06 -2.96 -17.15
N PRO A 104 4.26 -3.40 -18.40
CA PRO A 104 3.88 -2.62 -19.57
C PRO A 104 2.35 -2.55 -19.75
N GLY A 105 1.86 -1.35 -20.13
CA GLY A 105 0.54 -1.07 -20.72
C GLY A 105 -0.69 -1.31 -19.84
N PRO A 106 -1.85 -0.75 -20.22
CA PRO A 106 -3.13 -1.41 -19.97
C PRO A 106 -3.50 -2.18 -21.25
N TYR A 107 -3.00 -3.41 -21.40
CA TYR A 107 -3.51 -4.31 -22.46
C TYR A 107 -3.85 -5.70 -21.90
N PRO A 108 -5.12 -6.14 -21.99
CA PRO A 108 -6.28 -5.35 -22.41
C PRO A 108 -6.57 -4.18 -21.44
N ASP A 109 -7.26 -3.15 -21.92
CA ASP A 109 -7.72 -2.04 -21.08
C ASP A 109 -8.58 -2.56 -19.91
N ASN A 110 -8.35 -2.02 -18.71
CA ASN A 110 -8.98 -2.49 -17.47
C ASN A 110 -9.04 -1.38 -16.42
N ALA A 111 -9.65 -1.66 -15.27
CA ALA A 111 -9.90 -0.69 -14.21
C ALA A 111 -8.69 -0.39 -13.29
N VAL A 112 -7.53 -1.04 -13.49
CA VAL A 112 -6.37 -0.87 -12.59
C VAL A 112 -5.90 0.58 -12.58
N ASN A 113 -5.69 1.17 -11.40
CA ASN A 113 -5.17 2.54 -11.26
C ASN A 113 -3.88 2.72 -12.11
N PRO A 114 -3.81 3.70 -13.04
CA PRO A 114 -2.63 3.93 -13.87
C PRO A 114 -1.34 4.15 -13.09
N ALA A 115 -1.41 4.65 -11.85
CA ALA A 115 -0.24 4.89 -10.99
C ALA A 115 0.62 3.64 -10.79
N TRP A 116 0.04 2.43 -10.85
CA TRP A 116 0.79 1.17 -10.77
C TRP A 116 1.87 1.05 -11.85
N ARG A 117 1.67 1.63 -13.04
CA ARG A 117 2.58 1.50 -14.19
C ARG A 117 3.86 2.33 -14.03
N GLY A 118 3.77 3.43 -13.31
CA GLY A 118 4.91 4.31 -12.99
C GLY A 118 5.52 4.07 -11.61
N ALA A 119 5.00 3.11 -10.83
CA ALA A 119 5.49 2.84 -9.48
C ALA A 119 6.77 1.98 -9.51
N ALA A 120 7.72 2.34 -8.64
CA ALA A 120 8.89 1.51 -8.33
C ALA A 120 8.77 0.79 -6.98
N MET A 121 7.94 1.33 -6.08
CA MET A 121 7.70 0.75 -4.77
C MET A 121 6.24 0.92 -4.38
N PHE A 122 5.65 -0.14 -3.86
CA PHE A 122 4.42 -0.10 -3.08
C PHE A 122 4.81 -0.23 -1.61
N ALA A 123 4.40 0.71 -0.77
CA ALA A 123 4.69 0.65 0.66
C ALA A 123 3.43 0.81 1.49
N ILE A 124 3.36 0.04 2.57
CA ILE A 124 2.32 0.06 3.58
C ILE A 124 2.93 0.60 4.86
N SER A 125 2.25 1.56 5.47
CA SER A 125 2.47 1.94 6.86
C SER A 125 1.47 1.24 7.76
N VAL A 126 1.92 0.77 8.91
CA VAL A 126 1.06 0.21 9.95
C VAL A 126 1.18 1.04 11.21
N ILE A 127 0.03 1.35 11.82
CA ILE A 127 -0.06 1.84 13.18
C ILE A 127 -0.78 0.83 14.06
N GLY A 128 -0.21 0.51 15.22
CA GLY A 128 -0.78 -0.39 16.20
C GLY A 128 -1.32 0.30 17.44
N TRP A 129 -2.12 -0.45 18.20
CA TRP A 129 -2.57 -0.16 19.56
C TRP A 129 -2.69 -1.48 20.37
N PRO A 130 -2.70 -1.44 21.71
CA PRO A 130 -2.87 -2.66 22.52
C PRO A 130 -4.19 -3.38 22.24
N VAL A 131 -4.16 -4.72 22.21
CA VAL A 131 -5.38 -5.54 22.12
C VAL A 131 -6.30 -5.21 23.30
N GLY A 132 -7.60 -5.06 23.04
CA GLY A 132 -8.58 -4.67 24.06
C GLY A 132 -8.69 -3.17 24.32
N SER A 133 -7.91 -2.33 23.62
CA SER A 133 -8.13 -0.86 23.65
C SER A 133 -9.55 -0.50 23.20
N SER A 134 -10.05 0.65 23.69
CA SER A 134 -11.35 1.16 23.27
C SER A 134 -11.34 1.63 21.81
N MET A 135 -12.53 1.80 21.23
CA MET A 135 -12.66 2.29 19.86
C MET A 135 -12.17 3.74 19.71
N GLU A 136 -12.23 4.54 20.77
CA GLU A 136 -11.71 5.91 20.80
C GLU A 136 -10.19 5.91 20.67
N VAL A 137 -9.49 5.00 21.37
CA VAL A 137 -8.04 4.86 21.21
C VAL A 137 -7.69 4.44 19.77
N ALA A 138 -8.43 3.48 19.21
CA ALA A 138 -8.24 3.07 17.82
C ALA A 138 -8.51 4.23 16.84
N ALA A 139 -9.53 5.04 17.09
CA ALA A 139 -9.88 6.20 16.29
C ALA A 139 -8.80 7.29 16.32
N GLU A 140 -8.26 7.63 17.50
CA GLU A 140 -7.15 8.59 17.60
C GLU A 140 -5.91 8.11 16.87
N ARG A 141 -5.53 6.83 17.03
CA ARG A 141 -4.40 6.24 16.30
C ARG A 141 -4.64 6.21 14.80
N SER A 142 -5.88 5.93 14.39
CA SER A 142 -6.30 5.94 13.00
C SER A 142 -6.14 7.32 12.36
N LYS A 143 -6.58 8.39 13.05
CA LYS A 143 -6.39 9.78 12.61
C LYS A 143 -4.92 10.17 12.54
N LEU A 144 -4.13 9.77 13.53
CA LEU A 144 -2.69 10.02 13.55
C LEU A 144 -2.00 9.43 12.31
N LEU A 145 -2.32 8.17 11.97
CA LEU A 145 -1.81 7.55 10.75
C LEU A 145 -2.23 8.32 9.50
N THR A 146 -3.54 8.56 9.34
CA THR A 146 -4.08 9.21 8.14
C THR A 146 -3.57 10.62 7.96
N ASN A 147 -3.66 11.47 8.99
CA ASN A 147 -3.50 12.90 8.85
C ASN A 147 -2.07 13.38 9.05
N GLU A 148 -1.26 12.66 9.82
CA GLU A 148 0.10 13.11 10.15
C GLU A 148 1.19 12.20 9.57
N TRP A 149 1.03 10.89 9.62
CA TRP A 149 2.08 9.96 9.19
C TRP A 149 2.06 9.76 7.68
N MET A 150 0.87 9.67 7.09
CA MET A 150 0.71 9.49 5.66
C MET A 150 0.77 10.79 4.86
N GLN A 151 0.66 11.95 5.50
CA GLN A 151 0.71 13.23 4.79
C GLN A 151 2.05 13.46 4.08
N PRO A 152 3.22 13.29 4.74
CA PRO A 152 4.51 13.37 4.05
C PRO A 152 4.63 12.39 2.88
N TRP A 153 4.05 11.20 2.99
CA TRP A 153 4.07 10.21 1.90
C TRP A 153 3.24 10.69 0.71
N ARG A 154 2.06 11.28 0.95
CA ARG A 154 1.25 11.89 -0.12
C ARG A 154 1.98 13.07 -0.76
N ASP A 155 2.61 13.93 0.04
CA ASP A 155 3.31 15.12 -0.43
C ASP A 155 4.48 14.78 -1.38
N VAL A 156 5.21 13.70 -1.11
CA VAL A 156 6.32 13.26 -1.97
C VAL A 156 5.87 12.40 -3.14
N THR A 157 4.62 11.95 -3.19
CA THR A 157 4.09 11.09 -4.27
C THR A 157 2.91 11.74 -5.02
N PRO A 158 2.97 13.00 -5.45
CA PRO A 158 1.86 13.63 -6.16
C PRO A 158 1.51 12.84 -7.43
N GLY A 159 0.21 12.59 -7.66
CA GLY A 159 -0.26 11.74 -8.75
C GLY A 159 0.01 10.23 -8.57
N GLY A 160 0.82 9.84 -7.58
CA GLY A 160 0.91 8.47 -7.10
C GLY A 160 -0.44 8.00 -6.54
N GLY A 161 -0.59 6.69 -6.39
CA GLY A 161 -1.82 6.07 -5.89
C GLY A 161 -1.61 5.30 -4.59
N GLY A 162 -2.55 4.42 -4.30
CA GLY A 162 -2.52 3.42 -3.25
C GLY A 162 -3.26 2.18 -3.72
N TYR A 163 -3.28 1.15 -2.87
CA TYR A 163 -3.95 -0.11 -3.13
C TYR A 163 -5.13 -0.26 -2.18
N ALA A 164 -6.36 -0.20 -2.70
CA ALA A 164 -7.58 -0.18 -1.89
C ALA A 164 -7.67 -1.35 -0.89
N SER A 165 -7.23 -2.55 -1.27
CA SER A 165 -7.34 -3.75 -0.43
C SER A 165 -6.42 -3.72 0.79
N GLU A 166 -5.38 -2.90 0.78
CA GLU A 166 -4.36 -2.78 1.85
C GLU A 166 -4.16 -1.30 2.23
N GLY A 167 -5.14 -0.46 1.90
CA GLY A 167 -5.08 0.98 1.99
C GLY A 167 -5.71 1.52 3.26
N ASP A 168 -5.65 2.85 3.36
CA ASP A 168 -6.27 3.57 4.45
C ASP A 168 -7.80 3.61 4.26
N VAL A 169 -8.55 3.02 5.19
CA VAL A 169 -10.02 3.05 5.18
C VAL A 169 -10.61 4.45 5.37
N THR A 170 -9.78 5.45 5.67
CA THR A 170 -10.11 6.88 5.72
C THR A 170 -9.23 7.71 4.77
N GLU A 171 -8.73 7.13 3.68
CA GLU A 171 -7.93 7.88 2.68
C GLU A 171 -8.71 9.10 2.16
N PRO A 172 -8.25 10.34 2.41
CA PRO A 172 -9.00 11.56 2.07
C PRO A 172 -9.23 11.73 0.57
N ASP A 173 -8.30 11.30 -0.28
CA ASP A 173 -8.44 11.36 -1.74
C ASP A 173 -8.53 9.95 -2.34
N PHE A 174 -9.44 9.13 -1.79
CA PHE A 174 -9.58 7.73 -2.19
C PHE A 174 -9.89 7.55 -3.69
N LYS A 175 -10.58 8.50 -4.32
CA LYS A 175 -10.93 8.46 -5.74
C LYS A 175 -9.68 8.43 -6.61
N GLN A 176 -8.75 9.36 -6.39
CA GLN A 176 -7.48 9.38 -7.07
C GLN A 176 -6.57 8.26 -6.58
N SER A 177 -6.47 8.08 -5.25
CA SER A 177 -5.55 7.13 -4.65
C SER A 177 -5.83 5.70 -5.09
N PHE A 178 -7.07 5.24 -5.06
CA PHE A 178 -7.39 3.83 -5.31
C PHE A 178 -7.75 3.54 -6.76
N TYR A 179 -8.32 4.50 -7.47
CA TYR A 179 -8.84 4.26 -8.82
C TYR A 179 -8.10 5.09 -9.89
N GLY A 180 -7.55 6.24 -9.51
CA GLY A 180 -7.07 7.26 -10.44
C GLY A 180 -8.25 8.07 -10.99
N THR A 181 -8.08 9.40 -11.09
CA THR A 181 -9.17 10.34 -11.35
C THR A 181 -9.99 10.01 -12.61
N GLU A 182 -9.32 9.77 -13.73
CA GLU A 182 -9.99 9.47 -15.01
C GLU A 182 -10.74 8.14 -14.99
N LYS A 183 -10.13 7.10 -14.40
CA LYS A 183 -10.78 5.78 -14.29
C LYS A 183 -11.91 5.81 -13.28
N TYR A 184 -11.80 6.57 -12.19
CA TYR A 184 -12.90 6.75 -11.24
C TYR A 184 -14.14 7.32 -11.93
N ALA A 185 -13.99 8.36 -12.76
CA ALA A 185 -15.10 8.96 -13.48
C ALA A 185 -15.80 7.93 -14.41
N ARG A 186 -15.02 7.13 -15.15
CA ARG A 186 -15.56 6.07 -16.00
C ARG A 186 -16.24 4.96 -15.19
N LEU A 187 -15.64 4.55 -14.07
CA LEU A 187 -16.19 3.54 -13.18
C LEU A 187 -17.51 4.02 -12.55
N LEU A 188 -17.58 5.29 -12.15
CA LEU A 188 -18.79 5.89 -11.59
C LEU A 188 -19.92 5.93 -12.63
N ALA A 189 -19.64 6.36 -13.85
CA ALA A 189 -20.62 6.34 -14.94
C ALA A 189 -21.14 4.91 -15.21
N PHE A 190 -20.25 3.91 -15.17
CA PHE A 190 -20.65 2.51 -15.31
C PHE A 190 -21.47 2.01 -14.11
N LYS A 191 -21.06 2.35 -12.89
CA LYS A 191 -21.79 2.03 -11.65
C LYS A 191 -23.20 2.57 -11.69
N GLN A 192 -23.42 3.82 -12.11
CA GLN A 192 -24.75 4.42 -12.21
C GLN A 192 -25.62 3.76 -13.29
N LYS A 193 -25.02 3.19 -14.34
CA LYS A 193 -25.76 2.41 -15.35
C LYS A 193 -26.25 1.06 -14.79
N ILE A 194 -25.47 0.42 -13.94
CA ILE A 194 -25.73 -0.96 -13.46
C ILE A 194 -26.46 -0.97 -12.11
N ASP A 195 -26.21 0.02 -11.25
CA ASP A 195 -26.77 0.15 -9.91
C ASP A 195 -27.16 1.61 -9.61
N PRO A 196 -28.16 2.17 -10.33
CA PRO A 196 -28.61 3.55 -10.16
C PRO A 196 -29.23 3.83 -8.78
N SER A 197 -29.73 2.78 -8.12
CA SER A 197 -30.31 2.87 -6.78
C SER A 197 -29.26 2.71 -5.67
N GLY A 198 -27.98 2.48 -6.01
CA GLY A 198 -26.88 2.38 -5.07
C GLY A 198 -27.05 1.25 -4.05
N VAL A 199 -27.61 0.11 -4.47
CA VAL A 199 -27.85 -1.06 -3.62
C VAL A 199 -26.53 -1.64 -3.10
N PHE A 200 -25.48 -1.64 -3.93
CA PHE A 200 -24.17 -2.17 -3.54
C PHE A 200 -23.28 -1.04 -3.03
N TYR A 201 -23.26 -0.86 -1.71
CA TYR A 201 -22.40 0.07 -0.99
C TYR A 201 -21.16 -0.64 -0.42
N ALA A 202 -20.01 0.04 -0.50
CA ALA A 202 -18.79 -0.30 0.23
C ALA A 202 -18.07 1.00 0.61
N ASN A 203 -17.46 1.06 1.80
CA ASN A 203 -16.67 2.20 2.22
C ASN A 203 -15.52 2.46 1.22
N LEU A 204 -15.35 3.71 0.80
CA LEU A 204 -14.38 4.13 -0.24
C LEU A 204 -14.54 3.41 -1.58
N GLY A 205 -15.70 2.78 -1.82
CA GLY A 205 -16.07 2.21 -3.11
C GLY A 205 -16.42 3.28 -4.15
N VAL A 206 -16.50 2.89 -5.42
CA VAL A 206 -16.99 3.77 -6.48
C VAL A 206 -18.44 4.22 -6.19
N GLY A 207 -18.66 5.52 -6.09
CA GLY A 207 -19.95 6.13 -5.71
C GLY A 207 -20.31 6.00 -4.23
N SER A 208 -19.37 5.63 -3.35
CA SER A 208 -19.65 5.50 -1.92
C SER A 208 -19.96 6.83 -1.23
N ASP A 209 -19.51 7.94 -1.80
CA ASP A 209 -19.69 9.30 -1.31
C ASP A 209 -21.10 9.86 -1.54
N ASP A 210 -21.97 9.14 -2.26
CA ASP A 210 -23.43 9.39 -2.28
C ASP A 210 -24.11 8.99 -0.96
N TRP A 211 -23.37 8.37 -0.04
CA TRP A 211 -23.87 7.81 1.21
C TRP A 211 -23.00 8.18 2.40
N TYR A 212 -23.61 8.17 3.58
CA TYR A 212 -22.91 8.23 4.85
C TYR A 212 -23.53 7.27 5.86
N VAL A 213 -22.72 6.79 6.79
CA VAL A 213 -23.20 5.97 7.90
C VAL A 213 -23.41 6.90 9.10
N THR A 214 -24.54 6.79 9.80
CA THR A 214 -24.79 7.58 11.03
C THR A 214 -23.93 7.07 12.19
N ARG A 215 -23.75 7.88 13.25
CA ARG A 215 -23.03 7.49 14.47
C ARG A 215 -21.62 6.93 14.21
N GLN A 216 -20.92 7.46 13.21
CA GLN A 216 -19.52 7.14 12.99
C GLN A 216 -18.67 7.72 14.11
N LEU A 217 -17.61 6.99 14.47
CA LEU A 217 -16.51 7.57 15.22
C LEU A 217 -15.61 8.27 14.22
N ASP A 218 -15.31 9.54 14.48
CA ASP A 218 -14.41 10.31 13.64
C ASP A 218 -13.05 9.61 13.53
N GLY A 219 -12.56 9.47 12.30
CA GLY A 219 -11.32 8.75 12.00
C GLY A 219 -11.40 7.23 12.07
N LEU A 220 -12.51 6.61 12.45
CA LEU A 220 -12.64 5.15 12.41
C LEU A 220 -14.00 4.75 11.80
N PRO A 221 -14.04 4.45 10.49
CA PRO A 221 -15.26 4.06 9.83
C PRO A 221 -15.81 2.77 10.45
N THR A 222 -17.02 2.84 10.99
CA THR A 222 -17.74 1.69 11.55
C THR A 222 -18.93 1.32 10.66
N GLN A 223 -19.46 0.12 10.83
CA GLN A 223 -20.72 -0.28 10.17
C GLN A 223 -21.89 -0.36 11.17
N ASN A 224 -21.76 0.31 12.32
CA ASN A 224 -22.73 0.23 13.42
C ASN A 224 -23.93 1.18 13.25
N GLY A 225 -23.86 2.11 12.29
CA GLY A 225 -24.89 3.10 12.02
C GLY A 225 -25.89 2.67 10.95
N ARG A 226 -26.89 3.54 10.76
CA ARG A 226 -27.76 3.48 9.57
C ARG A 226 -27.02 4.06 8.38
N LEU A 227 -27.02 3.37 7.24
CA LEU A 227 -26.59 3.92 5.96
C LEU A 227 -27.68 4.86 5.41
N CYS A 228 -27.32 6.10 5.14
CA CYS A 228 -28.19 7.16 4.66
C CYS A 228 -27.62 7.77 3.37
N ARG A 229 -28.47 8.26 2.47
CA ARG A 229 -28.03 9.07 1.32
C ARG A 229 -27.67 10.47 1.80
N VAL A 230 -26.63 11.05 1.18
CA VAL A 230 -26.27 12.47 1.35
C VAL A 230 -27.37 13.38 0.79
#